data_AF-C9Z8Z3-F1
#
_entry.id   AF-C9Z8Z3-F1
#
_cell.length_a   1.000
_cell.length_b   1.000
_cell.length_c   1.000
_cell.angle_alpha   90.00
_cell.angle_beta   90.00
_cell.angle_gamma   90.00
#
_symmetry.space_group_name_H-M   'P 1'
#
loop_
_entity.id
_entity.type
_entity.pdbx_description
1 polymer ?
#
loop_
_entity_poly.entity_id
_entity_poly.type
_entity_poly.pdbx_seq_one_letter_code
_entity_poly.pdbx_strand_id
1 'polypeptide(L)'
;MFKDGSRVLGYTILGIVALAVCSLIAVFAFGGVGWLTAPFRGEVDKKNRTEGSGAFRIATYEEFFDLCAAAQTAEQQLAVLQQELDGKPSPERAEKIRTSITAVKASRAESINTYNSKASQEHRTAFQDADLPVKLDPNAQETQCAA
;
A
#
# COMPACT_ATOMS: atom_id res chain seq x y z
N MET A 1 -50.44 -34.90 -43.51
CA MET A 1 -50.46 -33.92 -42.40
C MET A 1 -49.28 -34.02 -41.42
N PHE A 2 -48.58 -35.15 -41.26
CA PHE A 2 -47.48 -35.27 -40.27
C PHE A 2 -46.13 -34.65 -40.67
N LYS A 3 -45.92 -34.34 -41.95
CA LYS A 3 -44.63 -33.83 -42.47
C LYS A 3 -44.40 -32.35 -42.13
N ASP A 4 -45.46 -31.56 -42.05
CA ASP A 4 -45.36 -30.12 -41.78
C ASP A 4 -45.16 -29.84 -40.29
N GLY A 5 -45.80 -30.63 -39.40
CA GLY A 5 -45.61 -30.53 -37.95
C GLY A 5 -44.19 -30.87 -37.50
N SER A 6 -43.55 -31.86 -38.12
CA SER A 6 -42.16 -32.23 -37.83
C SER A 6 -41.16 -31.16 -38.27
N ARG A 7 -41.45 -30.43 -39.35
CA ARG A 7 -40.60 -29.33 -39.85
C ARG A 7 -40.71 -28.09 -38.96
N VAL A 8 -41.93 -27.73 -38.57
CA VAL A 8 -42.17 -26.61 -37.64
C VAL A 8 -41.47 -26.87 -36.30
N LEU A 9 -41.59 -28.08 -35.74
CA LEU A 9 -40.88 -28.45 -34.51
C LEU A 9 -39.35 -28.36 -34.68
N GLY A 10 -38.81 -28.84 -35.80
CA GLY A 10 -37.39 -28.74 -36.12
C GLY A 10 -36.88 -27.30 -36.21
N TYR A 11 -37.61 -26.41 -36.88
CA TYR A 11 -37.25 -25.00 -36.96
C TYR A 11 -37.33 -24.28 -35.61
N THR A 12 -38.29 -24.67 -34.78
CA THR A 12 -38.45 -24.09 -33.43
C THR A 12 -37.26 -24.47 -32.54
N ILE A 13 -36.86 -25.75 -32.56
CA ILE A 13 -35.69 -26.23 -31.83
C ILE A 13 -34.42 -25.55 -32.34
N LEU A 14 -34.24 -25.45 -33.67
CA LEU A 14 -33.09 -24.78 -34.27
C LEU A 14 -33.00 -23.30 -33.85
N GLY A 15 -34.15 -22.60 -33.84
CA GLY A 15 -34.23 -21.20 -33.41
C GLY A 15 -33.83 -21.01 -31.95
N ILE A 16 -34.28 -21.90 -31.05
CA ILE A 16 -33.92 -21.87 -29.62
C ILE A 16 -32.42 -22.11 -29.44
N VAL A 17 -31.86 -23.09 -30.16
CA VAL A 17 -30.41 -23.37 -30.10
C VAL A 17 -29.60 -22.19 -30.62
N ALA A 18 -30.01 -21.57 -31.74
CA ALA A 18 -29.33 -20.40 -32.28
C ALA A 18 -29.36 -19.22 -31.31
N LEU A 19 -30.50 -18.96 -30.66
CA LEU A 19 -30.64 -17.91 -29.64
C LEU A 19 -29.73 -18.18 -28.44
N ALA A 20 -29.70 -19.40 -27.92
CA ALA A 20 -28.84 -19.78 -26.80
C ALA A 20 -27.35 -19.58 -27.12
N VAL A 21 -26.93 -19.95 -28.33
CA VAL A 21 -25.55 -19.73 -28.80
C VAL A 21 -25.23 -18.25 -28.93
N CYS A 22 -26.12 -17.44 -29.51
CA CYS A 22 -25.94 -15.99 -29.59
C CYS A 22 -25.85 -15.33 -28.21
N SER A 23 -26.67 -15.77 -27.25
CA SER A 23 -26.62 -15.27 -25.87
C SER A 23 -25.30 -15.61 -25.18
N LEU A 24 -24.79 -16.84 -25.37
CA LEU A 24 -23.46 -17.22 -24.87
C LEU A 24 -22.38 -16.33 -25.47
N ILE A 25 -22.37 -16.16 -26.80
CA ILE A 25 -21.39 -15.31 -27.49
C ILE A 25 -21.45 -13.87 -26.95
N ALA A 26 -22.64 -13.31 -26.72
CA ALA A 26 -22.79 -11.98 -26.15
C ALA A 26 -22.20 -11.90 -24.72
N VAL A 27 -22.43 -12.90 -23.87
CA VAL A 27 -21.84 -12.95 -22.52
C VAL A 27 -20.31 -13.03 -22.57
N PHE A 28 -19.74 -13.80 -23.50
CA PHE A 28 -18.29 -13.89 -23.68
C PHE A 28 -17.69 -12.61 -24.30
N ALA A 29 -18.34 -12.02 -25.30
CA ALA A 29 -17.85 -10.86 -26.05
C ALA A 29 -17.98 -9.54 -25.28
N PHE A 30 -19.04 -9.36 -24.49
CA PHE A 30 -19.30 -8.11 -23.75
C PHE A 30 -18.83 -8.17 -22.28
N GLY A 31 -17.98 -9.14 -21.93
CA GLY A 31 -17.24 -9.12 -20.66
C GLY A 31 -17.92 -9.79 -19.47
N GLY A 32 -18.96 -10.60 -19.66
CA GLY A 32 -19.61 -11.36 -18.58
C GLY A 32 -18.67 -12.36 -17.87
N VAL A 33 -17.68 -12.90 -18.59
CA VAL A 33 -16.60 -13.71 -17.98
C VAL A 33 -15.63 -12.87 -17.16
N GLY A 34 -15.49 -11.59 -17.51
CA GLY A 34 -14.70 -10.62 -16.76
C GLY A 34 -15.23 -10.49 -15.32
N TRP A 35 -16.54 -10.43 -15.13
CA TRP A 35 -17.17 -10.38 -13.80
C TRP A 35 -16.85 -11.65 -12.98
N LEU A 36 -16.96 -12.83 -13.58
CA LEU A 36 -16.72 -14.10 -12.88
C LEU A 36 -15.25 -14.33 -12.54
N THR A 37 -14.34 -13.80 -13.37
CA THR A 37 -12.88 -13.92 -13.18
C THR A 37 -12.27 -12.71 -12.47
N ALA A 38 -13.05 -11.66 -12.20
CA ALA A 38 -12.58 -10.44 -11.54
C ALA A 38 -11.97 -10.70 -10.14
N PRO A 39 -12.55 -11.56 -9.28
CA PRO A 39 -11.95 -11.87 -7.97
C PRO A 39 -10.56 -12.50 -8.13
N PHE A 40 -10.46 -13.52 -9.00
CA PHE A 40 -9.20 -14.23 -9.25
C PHE A 40 -8.14 -13.34 -9.91
N ARG A 41 -8.51 -12.55 -10.91
CA ARG A 41 -7.59 -11.59 -11.55
C ARG A 41 -7.12 -10.52 -10.57
N GLY A 42 -8.03 -10.01 -9.74
CA GLY A 42 -7.69 -9.03 -8.70
C GLY A 42 -6.73 -9.59 -7.65
N GLU A 43 -6.92 -10.84 -7.24
CA GLU A 43 -6.04 -11.51 -6.27
C GLU A 43 -4.64 -11.79 -6.85
N VAL A 44 -4.59 -12.25 -8.12
CA VAL A 44 -3.32 -12.44 -8.84
C VAL A 44 -2.59 -11.12 -9.08
N ASP A 45 -3.29 -10.08 -9.50
CA ASP A 45 -2.69 -8.74 -9.69
C ASP A 45 -2.18 -8.16 -8.37
N LYS A 46 -2.94 -8.33 -7.29
CA LYS A 46 -2.51 -7.91 -5.96
C LYS A 46 -1.23 -8.64 -5.54
N LYS A 47 -1.19 -9.97 -5.70
CA LYS A 47 0.00 -10.78 -5.38
C LYS A 47 1.20 -10.39 -6.24
N ASN A 48 0.99 -10.19 -7.54
CA ASN A 48 2.06 -9.76 -8.45
C ASN A 48 2.60 -8.38 -8.10
N ARG A 49 1.76 -7.43 -7.66
CA ARG A 49 2.18 -6.07 -7.29
C ARG A 49 2.74 -5.94 -5.87
N THR A 50 2.56 -6.96 -5.03
CA THR A 50 3.02 -6.95 -3.62
C THR A 50 4.08 -8.05 -3.43
N GLU A 51 3.67 -9.24 -3.02
CA GLU A 51 4.56 -10.34 -2.61
C GLU A 51 5.43 -10.90 -3.75
N GLY A 52 4.94 -10.88 -4.98
CA GLY A 52 5.58 -11.52 -6.14
C GLY A 52 6.53 -10.62 -6.93
N SER A 53 6.56 -9.30 -6.72
CA SER A 53 7.46 -8.41 -7.45
C SER A 53 8.72 -8.07 -6.66
N GLY A 54 9.89 -8.28 -7.26
CA GLY A 54 11.15 -7.80 -6.70
C GLY A 54 11.15 -6.28 -6.48
N ALA A 55 10.45 -5.52 -7.33
CA ALA A 55 10.30 -4.08 -7.20
C ALA A 55 9.57 -3.66 -5.91
N PHE A 56 8.48 -4.34 -5.53
CA PHE A 56 7.79 -4.07 -4.26
C PHE A 56 8.68 -4.38 -3.06
N ARG A 57 9.47 -5.45 -3.12
CA ARG A 57 10.41 -5.82 -2.07
C ARG A 57 11.45 -4.73 -1.86
N ILE A 58 12.14 -4.32 -2.95
CA ILE A 58 13.14 -3.24 -2.91
C ILE A 58 12.52 -1.95 -2.38
N ALA A 59 11.37 -1.54 -2.92
CA ALA A 59 10.68 -0.33 -2.47
C ALA A 59 10.28 -0.40 -0.99
N THR A 60 9.91 -1.58 -0.48
CA THR A 60 9.58 -1.77 0.94
C THR A 60 10.83 -1.67 1.82
N TYR A 61 11.96 -2.25 1.39
CA TYR A 61 13.24 -2.09 2.08
C TYR A 61 13.65 -0.62 2.16
N GLU A 62 13.72 0.05 0.99
CA GLU A 62 14.08 1.48 0.90
C GLU A 62 13.15 2.34 1.78
N GLU A 63 11.85 2.07 1.75
CA GLU A 63 10.87 2.82 2.55
C GLU A 63 11.09 2.68 4.06
N PHE A 64 11.44 1.49 4.57
CA PHE A 64 11.74 1.33 5.99
C PHE A 64 13.03 2.04 6.40
N PHE A 65 14.07 2.00 5.56
CA PHE A 65 15.30 2.76 5.79
C PHE A 65 15.04 4.27 5.76
N ASP A 66 14.29 4.76 4.78
CA ASP A 66 13.95 6.18 4.63
C ASP A 66 13.18 6.71 5.84
N LEU A 67 12.19 5.96 6.33
CA LEU A 67 11.42 6.34 7.53
C LEU A 67 12.30 6.40 8.78
N CYS A 68 13.28 5.51 8.89
CA CYS A 68 14.21 5.52 10.01
C CYS A 68 15.19 6.68 9.92
N ALA A 69 15.78 6.91 8.75
CA ALA A 69 16.66 8.04 8.47
C ALA A 69 15.93 9.39 8.67
N ALA A 70 14.64 9.47 8.32
CA ALA A 70 13.82 10.65 8.56
C ALA A 70 13.64 10.93 10.06
N ALA A 71 13.36 9.89 10.87
CA ALA A 71 13.27 10.03 12.32
C ALA A 71 14.60 10.52 12.94
N GLN A 72 15.73 9.93 12.54
CA GLN A 72 17.06 10.35 13.01
C GLN A 72 17.44 11.77 12.55
N THR A 73 17.07 12.15 11.33
CA THR A 73 17.26 13.51 10.81
C THR A 73 16.48 14.53 11.64
N ALA A 74 15.23 14.20 12.01
CA ALA A 74 14.44 15.06 12.90
C ALA A 74 15.08 15.16 14.30
N GLU A 75 15.65 14.09 14.83
CA GLU A 75 16.39 14.11 16.11
C GLU A 75 17.62 15.01 16.06
N GLN A 76 18.41 14.93 14.98
CA GLN A 76 19.55 15.83 14.78
C GLN A 76 19.12 17.30 14.69
N GLN A 77 18.02 17.60 13.99
CA GLN A 77 17.45 18.94 13.94
C GLN A 77 16.99 19.41 15.33
N LEU A 78 16.38 18.54 16.14
CA LEU A 78 16.00 18.86 17.52
C LEU A 78 17.23 19.19 18.37
N ALA A 79 18.31 18.42 18.25
CA ALA A 79 19.55 18.67 18.98
C ALA A 79 20.15 20.05 18.63
N VAL A 80 20.19 20.41 17.33
CA VAL A 80 20.67 21.71 16.87
C VAL A 80 19.78 22.86 17.38
N LEU A 81 18.46 22.72 17.28
CA LEU A 81 17.52 23.73 17.76
C LEU A 81 17.60 23.91 19.29
N GLN A 82 17.80 22.81 20.03
CA GLN A 82 17.97 22.86 21.47
C GLN A 82 19.28 23.55 21.85
N GLN A 83 20.38 23.23 21.17
CA GLN A 83 21.66 23.91 21.37
C GLN A 83 21.56 25.42 21.10
N GLU A 84 20.84 25.82 20.06
CA GLU A 84 20.61 27.24 19.77
C GLU A 84 19.80 27.92 20.88
N LEU A 85 18.79 27.24 21.43
CA LEU A 85 17.99 27.75 22.55
C LEU A 85 18.82 27.91 23.82
N ASP A 86 19.70 26.95 24.10
CA ASP A 86 20.61 26.96 25.26
C ASP A 86 21.66 28.08 25.15
N GLY A 87 21.96 28.52 23.92
CA GLY A 87 22.78 29.69 23.60
C GLY A 87 22.18 31.05 23.98
N LYS A 88 20.98 31.08 24.60
CA LYS A 88 20.26 32.29 25.05
C LYS A 88 20.05 33.31 23.91
N PRO A 89 19.35 32.93 22.83
CA PRO A 89 19.07 33.82 21.72
C PRO A 89 18.12 34.94 22.12
N SER A 90 17.88 35.91 21.23
CA SER A 90 16.89 36.96 21.48
C SER A 90 15.50 36.35 21.75
N PRO A 91 14.61 37.02 22.51
CA PRO A 91 13.27 36.48 22.81
C PRO A 91 12.47 36.10 21.57
N GLU A 92 12.54 36.91 20.51
CA GLU A 92 11.86 36.62 19.24
C GLU A 92 12.43 35.36 18.56
N ARG A 93 13.75 35.17 18.61
CA ARG A 93 14.39 33.98 18.06
C ARG A 93 14.06 32.74 18.89
N ALA A 94 14.01 32.86 20.22
CA ALA A 94 13.62 31.78 21.11
C ALA A 94 12.20 31.26 20.82
N GLU A 95 11.22 32.15 20.58
CA GLU A 95 9.85 31.77 20.20
C GLU A 95 9.81 31.04 18.85
N LYS A 96 10.57 31.51 17.86
CA LYS A 96 10.72 30.84 16.56
C LYS A 96 11.32 29.43 16.74
N ILE A 97 12.37 29.30 17.54
CA ILE A 97 13.01 28.01 17.83
C ILE A 97 12.01 27.05 18.51
N ARG A 98 11.26 27.49 19.52
CA ARG A 98 10.24 26.65 20.19
C ARG A 98 9.17 26.14 19.22
N THR A 99 8.74 27.01 18.31
CA THR A 99 7.79 26.66 17.24
C THR A 99 8.40 25.60 16.32
N SER A 100 9.65 25.80 15.87
CA SER A 100 10.38 24.82 15.07
C SER A 100 10.55 23.49 15.80
N ILE A 101 10.93 23.49 17.08
CA ILE A 101 11.05 22.27 17.91
C ILE A 101 9.72 21.49 17.92
N THR A 102 8.59 22.20 18.07
CA THR A 102 7.27 21.56 18.08
C THR A 102 6.97 20.89 16.73
N ALA A 103 7.26 21.58 15.62
CA ALA A 103 7.06 21.03 14.28
C ALA A 103 7.96 19.81 14.01
N VAL A 104 9.25 19.89 14.36
CA VAL A 104 10.19 18.79 14.17
C VAL A 104 9.83 17.59 15.06
N LYS A 105 9.37 17.80 16.29
CA LYS A 105 8.83 16.72 17.15
C LYS A 105 7.64 16.02 16.50
N ALA A 106 6.73 16.76 15.90
CA ALA A 106 5.59 16.19 15.18
C ALA A 106 6.05 15.35 13.98
N SER A 107 7.00 15.85 13.18
CA SER A 107 7.58 15.13 12.05
C SER A 107 8.30 13.83 12.46
N ARG A 108 9.04 13.85 13.58
CA ARG A 108 9.63 12.64 14.16
C ARG A 108 8.55 11.61 14.53
N ALA A 109 7.51 12.05 15.23
CA ALA A 109 6.40 11.17 15.63
C ALA A 109 5.66 10.58 14.42
N GLU A 110 5.45 11.37 13.37
CA GLU A 110 4.85 10.91 12.11
C GLU A 110 5.70 9.82 11.44
N SER A 111 7.02 10.01 11.37
CA SER A 111 7.95 9.04 10.78
C SER A 111 7.91 7.71 11.56
N ILE A 112 7.98 7.77 12.90
CA ILE A 112 7.88 6.60 13.78
C ILE A 112 6.53 5.89 13.65
N ASN A 113 5.43 6.64 13.63
CA ASN A 113 4.10 6.06 13.50
C ASN A 113 3.88 5.42 12.14
N THR A 114 4.38 6.04 11.08
CA THR A 114 4.31 5.51 9.71
C THR A 114 5.13 4.22 9.59
N TYR A 115 6.33 4.21 10.16
CA TYR A 115 7.17 3.01 10.27
C TYR A 115 6.40 1.89 10.98
N ASN A 116 5.90 2.15 12.18
CA ASN A 116 5.21 1.16 13.01
C ASN A 116 3.93 0.64 12.34
N SER A 117 3.19 1.52 11.67
CA SER A 117 2.00 1.15 10.90
C SER A 117 2.36 0.20 9.76
N LYS A 118 3.42 0.50 9.00
CA LYS A 118 3.90 -0.35 7.90
C LYS A 118 4.50 -1.66 8.40
N ALA A 119 5.25 -1.64 9.49
CA ALA A 119 5.83 -2.83 10.12
C ALA A 119 4.76 -3.80 10.65
N SER A 120 3.58 -3.28 11.02
CA SER A 120 2.42 -4.11 11.42
C SER A 120 1.71 -4.81 10.25
N GLN A 121 1.99 -4.43 9.01
CA GLN A 121 1.39 -5.04 7.83
C GLN A 121 2.14 -6.33 7.47
N GLU A 122 1.49 -7.48 7.67
CA GLU A 122 2.08 -8.83 7.50
C GLU A 122 2.86 -9.01 6.18
N HIS A 123 2.28 -8.55 5.07
CA HIS A 123 2.89 -8.63 3.74
C HIS A 123 4.12 -7.72 3.52
N ARG A 124 4.42 -6.82 4.47
CA ARG A 124 5.59 -5.92 4.45
C ARG A 124 6.63 -6.30 5.49
N THR A 125 6.22 -6.85 6.62
CA THR A 125 7.11 -7.31 7.69
C THR A 125 8.14 -8.32 7.18
N ALA A 126 7.73 -9.21 6.26
CA ALA A 126 8.64 -10.17 5.63
C ALA A 126 9.75 -9.53 4.75
N PHE A 127 9.63 -8.25 4.43
CA PHE A 127 10.57 -7.48 3.62
C PHE A 127 11.19 -6.32 4.41
N GLN A 128 11.05 -6.34 5.74
CA GLN A 128 11.86 -5.52 6.61
C GLN A 128 13.27 -6.14 6.67
N ASP A 129 14.30 -5.29 6.65
CA ASP A 129 15.67 -5.76 6.83
C ASP A 129 15.87 -6.34 8.24
N ALA A 130 16.74 -7.35 8.38
CA ALA A 130 17.01 -7.97 9.67
C ALA A 130 17.72 -7.01 10.64
N ASP A 131 18.45 -6.04 10.09
CA ASP A 131 19.16 -5.03 10.85
C ASP A 131 18.21 -3.90 11.31
N LEU A 132 16.96 -3.87 10.83
CA LEU A 132 15.97 -2.88 11.23
C LEU A 132 15.10 -3.38 12.39
N PRO A 133 14.79 -2.52 13.39
CA PRO A 133 13.96 -2.92 14.51
C PRO A 133 12.51 -3.19 14.08
N VAL A 134 11.92 -4.28 14.55
CA VAL A 134 10.50 -4.63 14.25
C VAL A 134 9.53 -3.48 14.57
N LYS A 135 9.84 -2.66 15.58
CA LYS A 135 9.06 -1.48 15.95
C LYS A 135 9.98 -0.39 16.51
N LEU A 136 9.69 0.85 16.15
CA LEU A 136 10.31 2.03 16.74
C LEU A 136 9.55 2.47 17.99
N ASP A 137 10.27 2.79 19.06
CA ASP A 137 9.67 3.33 20.29
C ASP A 137 9.43 4.84 20.14
N PRO A 138 8.17 5.32 20.15
CA PRO A 138 7.88 6.75 20.07
C PRO A 138 8.41 7.54 21.28
N ASN A 139 8.61 6.88 22.42
CA ASN A 139 9.07 7.51 23.65
C ASN A 139 10.58 7.43 23.85
N ALA A 140 11.29 6.66 23.03
CA ALA A 140 12.75 6.64 23.07
C ALA A 140 13.29 8.03 22.76
N GLN A 141 14.39 8.39 23.43
CA GLN A 141 15.05 9.68 23.22
C GLN A 141 15.69 9.76 21.83
N GLU A 142 16.22 8.63 21.34
CA GLU A 142 16.84 8.50 20.02
C GLU A 142 16.38 7.22 19.35
N THR A 143 16.24 7.27 18.03
CA THR A 143 15.75 6.15 17.21
C THR A 143 16.95 5.29 16.81
N GLN A 144 16.93 4.02 17.22
CA GLN A 144 17.93 3.03 16.82
C GLN A 144 17.49 2.41 15.49
N CYS A 145 18.18 2.78 14.39
CA CYS A 145 17.85 2.36 13.03
C CYS A 145 18.76 1.25 12.49
N ALA A 146 19.63 0.70 13.33
CA ALA A 146 20.40 -0.51 13.06
C ALA A 146 20.49 -1.29 14.37
N ALA A 147 20.29 -2.60 14.32
CA ALA A 147 20.62 -3.51 15.41
C ALA A 147 22.14 -3.74 15.50
#